data_AF-A0A7W1Z7V9-F1
#
_entry.id   AF-A0A7W1Z7V9-F1
#
_cell.length_a   1.000
_cell.length_b   1.000
_cell.length_c   1.000
_cell.angle_alpha   90.00
_cell.angle_beta   90.00
_cell.angle_gamma   90.00
#
_symmetry.space_group_name_H-M   'P 1'
#
loop_
_entity.id
_entity.type
_entity.pdbx_description
1 polymer ?
#
loop_
_entity_poly.entity_id
_entity_poly.type
_entity_poly.pdbx_seq_one_letter_code
_entity_poly.pdbx_strand_id
1 'polypeptide(L)'
;MENRTKLLNNYFAKADIGGVPSINDLREREFSGEPLTLKEKQALVNFDRFRLDVLNAQTDDMSFHKRYQELQVMSNLGDYTEFLQEKYFL
;
A
#
# COMPACT_ATOMS: atom_id res chain seq x y z
N MET A 1 0.16 9.78 -20.08
CA MET A 1 -0.03 10.60 -18.85
C MET A 1 -1.37 10.34 -18.18
N GLU A 2 -2.47 10.14 -18.93
CA GLU A 2 -3.82 9.89 -18.38
C GLU A 2 -3.94 8.71 -17.39
N ASN A 3 -3.25 7.59 -17.63
CA ASN A 3 -3.33 6.42 -16.72
C ASN A 3 -2.69 6.67 -15.36
N ARG A 4 -1.64 7.50 -15.27
CA ARG A 4 -0.97 7.85 -14.02
C ARG A 4 -1.85 8.73 -13.15
N THR A 5 -2.54 9.69 -13.76
CA THR A 5 -3.47 10.61 -13.09
C THR A 5 -4.70 9.88 -12.55
N LYS A 6 -5.25 8.91 -13.31
CA LYS A 6 -6.34 8.06 -12.84
C LYS A 6 -5.94 7.17 -11.67
N LEU A 7 -4.73 6.59 -11.71
CA LEU A 7 -4.22 5.76 -10.62
C LEU A 7 -4.15 6.60 -9.34
N LEU A 8 -3.44 7.72 -9.41
CA LEU A 8 -3.23 8.67 -8.32
C LEU A 8 -4.54 9.18 -7.69
N ASN A 9 -5.51 9.61 -8.50
CA ASN A 9 -6.77 10.15 -7.98
C ASN A 9 -7.59 9.14 -7.16
N ASN A 10 -7.44 7.83 -7.40
CA ASN A 10 -8.11 6.81 -6.59
C ASN A 10 -7.43 6.59 -5.23
N TYR A 11 -6.15 6.95 -5.08
CA TYR A 11 -5.37 6.77 -3.84
C TYR A 11 -5.40 7.98 -2.90
N PHE A 12 -5.90 9.15 -3.33
CA PHE A 12 -5.84 10.40 -2.55
C PHE A 12 -7.10 10.71 -1.72
N ALA A 13 -7.93 9.72 -1.40
CA ALA A 13 -9.09 9.91 -0.53
C ALA A 13 -8.66 10.07 0.95
N LYS A 14 -7.97 11.18 1.28
CA LYS A 14 -7.87 11.64 2.67
C LYS A 14 -9.22 12.20 3.08
N ALA A 15 -10.09 11.35 3.63
CA ALA A 15 -11.33 11.75 4.27
C ALA A 15 -11.20 11.51 5.79
N ASP A 16 -10.96 12.61 6.52
CA ASP A 16 -11.26 12.87 7.94
C ASP A 16 -11.09 11.78 9.02
N ILE A 17 -11.31 12.18 10.28
CA ILE A 17 -11.43 11.32 11.47
C ILE A 17 -12.58 10.32 11.24
N GLY A 18 -12.31 9.24 10.50
CA GLY A 18 -13.31 8.31 9.98
C GLY A 18 -12.95 7.64 8.63
N GLY A 19 -11.85 8.03 8.00
CA GLY A 19 -11.33 7.39 6.78
C GLY A 19 -10.89 5.94 6.99
N VAL A 20 -10.89 5.17 5.89
CA VAL A 20 -10.36 3.81 5.90
C VAL A 20 -8.84 3.88 6.06
N PRO A 21 -8.24 3.14 7.02
CA PRO A 21 -6.81 3.26 7.31
C PRO A 21 -5.95 2.82 6.11
N SER A 22 -4.79 3.45 5.98
CA SER A 22 -3.75 3.02 5.04
C SER A 22 -2.89 1.90 5.61
N ILE A 23 -2.05 1.29 4.77
CA ILE A 23 -1.08 0.30 5.23
C ILE A 23 -0.14 0.88 6.30
N ASN A 24 0.28 2.13 6.16
CA ASN A 24 1.13 2.74 7.16
C ASN A 24 0.40 3.02 8.48
N ASP A 25 -0.88 3.39 8.44
CA ASP A 25 -1.69 3.54 9.66
C ASP A 25 -1.85 2.18 10.37
N LEU A 26 -2.04 1.09 9.61
CA LEU A 26 -2.09 -0.26 10.18
C LEU A 26 -0.77 -0.67 10.83
N ARG A 27 0.37 -0.34 10.22
CA ARG A 27 1.70 -0.62 10.79
C ARG A 27 1.95 0.19 12.06
N GLU A 28 1.55 1.45 12.10
CA GLU A 28 1.69 2.29 13.29
C GLU A 28 0.83 1.77 14.45
N ARG A 29 -0.40 1.32 14.15
CA ARG A 29 -1.27 0.65 15.12
C ARG A 29 -0.66 -0.66 15.64
N GLU A 30 -0.15 -1.52 14.75
CA GLU A 30 0.52 -2.77 15.15
C GLU A 30 1.75 -2.50 16.01
N PHE A 31 2.58 -1.53 15.63
CA PHE A 31 3.76 -1.12 16.40
C PHE A 31 3.40 -0.56 17.78
N SER A 32 2.29 0.17 17.88
CA SER A 32 1.76 0.71 19.14
C SER A 32 1.07 -0.34 20.01
N GLY A 33 0.98 -1.59 19.56
CA GLY A 33 0.34 -2.69 20.27
C GLY A 33 -1.19 -2.70 20.16
N GLU A 34 -1.77 -1.90 19.27
CA GLU A 34 -3.20 -1.94 19.01
C GLU A 34 -3.60 -3.21 18.24
N PRO A 35 -4.76 -3.81 18.56
CA PRO A 35 -5.22 -4.98 17.83
C PRO A 35 -5.61 -4.62 16.39
N LEU A 36 -5.10 -5.42 15.46
CA LEU A 36 -5.56 -5.45 14.07
C LEU A 36 -6.53 -6.62 13.85
N THR A 37 -7.58 -6.38 13.07
CA THR A 37 -8.47 -7.42 12.55
C THR A 37 -7.74 -8.36 11.60
N LEU A 38 -8.32 -9.54 11.34
CA LEU A 38 -7.74 -10.49 10.40
C LEU A 38 -7.59 -9.91 8.98
N LYS A 39 -8.54 -9.09 8.53
CA LYS A 39 -8.49 -8.42 7.22
C LYS A 39 -7.35 -7.41 7.14
N GLU A 40 -7.17 -6.60 8.18
CA GLU A 40 -6.08 -5.62 8.25
C GLU A 40 -4.72 -6.34 8.23
N LYS A 41 -4.56 -7.41 9.01
CA LYS A 41 -3.34 -8.25 8.97
C LYS A 41 -3.11 -8.87 7.60
N GLN A 42 -4.17 -9.37 6.95
CA GLN A 42 -4.05 -9.94 5.61
C GLN A 42 -3.60 -8.89 4.59
N ALA A 43 -4.11 -7.66 4.68
CA ALA A 43 -3.67 -6.57 3.80
C ALA A 43 -2.20 -6.19 4.01
N LEU A 44 -1.70 -6.19 5.26
CA LEU A 44 -0.27 -6.01 5.55
C LEU A 44 0.57 -7.08 4.84
N VAL A 45 0.19 -8.36 4.99
CA VAL A 45 0.89 -9.48 4.35
C VAL A 45 0.87 -9.36 2.82
N ASN A 46 -0.28 -9.05 2.24
CA ASN A 46 -0.42 -8.90 0.79
C ASN A 46 0.43 -7.74 0.26
N PHE A 47 0.42 -6.60 0.94
CA PHE A 47 1.26 -5.47 0.56
C PHE A 47 2.75 -5.80 0.68
N ASP A 48 3.17 -6.49 1.74
CA ASP A 48 4.58 -6.86 1.92
C ASP A 48 5.08 -7.78 0.82
N ARG A 49 4.27 -8.79 0.43
CA ARG A 49 4.59 -9.68 -0.69
C ARG A 49 4.66 -8.92 -2.01
N PHE A 50 3.63 -8.13 -2.32
CA PHE A 50 3.59 -7.29 -3.52
C PHE A 50 4.79 -6.35 -3.61
N ARG A 51 5.12 -5.68 -2.52
CA ARG A 51 6.28 -4.78 -2.45
C ARG A 51 7.57 -5.52 -2.76
N LEU A 52 7.79 -6.69 -2.15
CA LEU A 52 9.01 -7.48 -2.37
C LEU A 52 9.10 -7.97 -3.80
N ASP A 53 8.02 -8.50 -4.36
CA ASP A 53 7.98 -8.97 -5.75
C ASP A 53 8.30 -7.85 -6.74
N VAL A 54 7.63 -6.70 -6.60
CA VAL A 54 7.86 -5.53 -7.45
C VAL A 54 9.30 -5.03 -7.35
N LEU A 55 9.84 -4.91 -6.14
CA LEU A 55 11.19 -4.38 -5.95
C LEU A 55 12.28 -5.36 -6.42
N ASN A 56 12.11 -6.66 -6.18
CA ASN A 56 13.06 -7.69 -6.60
C ASN A 56 13.07 -7.90 -8.12
N ALA A 57 11.99 -7.54 -8.81
CA ALA A 57 11.95 -7.58 -10.28
C ALA A 57 12.72 -6.43 -10.96
N GLN A 58 13.17 -5.40 -10.22
CA GLN A 58 13.90 -4.28 -10.81
C GLN A 58 15.38 -4.61 -10.96
N THR A 59 15.94 -4.34 -12.15
CA THR A 59 17.34 -4.66 -12.50
C THR A 59 18.27 -3.44 -12.46
N ASP A 60 17.73 -2.24 -12.25
CA ASP A 60 18.51 -1.00 -12.21
C ASP A 60 18.01 -0.07 -11.09
N ASP A 61 18.95 0.73 -10.56
CA ASP A 61 18.72 1.60 -9.39
C ASP A 61 17.65 2.66 -9.65
N MET A 62 17.59 3.22 -10.86
CA MET A 62 16.63 4.27 -11.19
C MET A 62 15.20 3.72 -11.20
N SER A 63 15.00 2.56 -11.81
CA SER A 63 13.74 1.83 -11.78
C SER A 63 13.35 1.41 -10.38
N PHE A 64 14.31 0.90 -9.59
CA PHE A 64 14.09 0.55 -8.18
C PHE A 64 13.60 1.76 -7.38
N HIS A 65 14.31 2.89 -7.45
CA HIS A 65 13.94 4.11 -6.73
C HIS A 65 12.56 4.62 -7.12
N LYS A 66 12.25 4.59 -8.43
CA LYS A 66 10.93 4.97 -8.92
C LYS A 66 9.83 4.07 -8.34
N ARG A 67 10.00 2.75 -8.41
CA ARG A 67 9.01 1.80 -7.87
C ARG A 67 8.87 1.91 -6.36
N TYR A 68 9.98 2.08 -5.66
CA TYR A 68 9.98 2.32 -4.22
C TYR A 68 9.16 3.55 -3.84
N GLN A 69 9.33 4.67 -4.56
CA GLN A 69 8.53 5.87 -4.34
C GLN A 69 7.04 5.64 -4.62
N GLU A 70 6.70 4.95 -5.70
CA GLU A 70 5.31 4.60 -6.01
C GLU A 70 4.68 3.76 -4.89
N LEU A 71 5.38 2.74 -4.41
CA LEU A 71 4.94 1.87 -3.32
C LEU A 71 4.78 2.63 -1.99
N GLN A 72 5.66 3.58 -1.71
CA GLN A 72 5.57 4.43 -0.51
C GLN A 72 4.35 5.37 -0.56
N VAL A 73 4.04 5.92 -1.73
CA VAL A 73 2.81 6.71 -1.91
C VAL A 73 1.57 5.84 -1.70
N MET A 74 1.56 4.64 -2.27
CA MET A 74 0.45 3.69 -2.10
C MET A 74 0.26 3.31 -0.62
N SER A 75 1.34 3.01 0.12
CA SER A 75 1.22 2.62 1.52
C SER A 75 0.75 3.74 2.45
N ASN A 76 1.06 4.98 2.11
CA ASN A 76 0.76 6.14 2.96
C ASN A 76 -0.64 6.72 2.75
N LEU A 77 -1.22 6.50 1.56
CA LEU A 77 -2.43 7.20 1.14
C LEU A 77 -3.55 6.26 0.70
N GLY A 78 -3.20 5.06 0.23
CA GLY A 78 -4.17 4.09 -0.24
C GLY A 78 -4.93 3.43 0.90
N ASP A 79 -6.23 3.22 0.67
CA ASP A 79 -7.09 2.37 1.48
C ASP A 79 -6.50 0.95 1.57
N TYR A 80 -6.35 0.41 2.79
CA TYR A 80 -5.78 -0.92 2.97
C TYR A 80 -6.54 -2.03 2.22
N THR A 81 -7.84 -1.85 1.98
CA THR A 81 -8.71 -2.81 1.30
C THR A 81 -8.34 -3.00 -0.17
N GLU A 82 -7.61 -2.05 -0.77
CA GLU A 82 -7.00 -2.22 -2.09
C GLU A 82 -6.13 -3.49 -2.11
N PHE A 83 -5.34 -3.71 -1.05
CA PHE A 83 -4.46 -4.88 -0.92
C PHE A 83 -5.19 -6.16 -0.55
N LEU A 84 -6.52 -6.15 -0.47
CA LEU A 84 -7.36 -7.35 -0.40
C LEU A 84 -7.86 -7.80 -1.77
N GLN A 85 -7.51 -7.11 -2.85
CA GLN A 85 -7.83 -7.54 -4.21
C GLN A 85 -6.90 -8.69 -4.65
N GLU A 86 -7.44 -9.61 -5.45
CA GLU A 86 -6.74 -10.81 -5.93
C GLU A 86 -5.40 -10.53 -6.61
N LYS A 87 -5.27 -9.37 -7.26
CA LYS A 87 -4.02 -8.94 -7.93
C LYS A 87 -2.82 -8.76 -6.97
N TYR A 88 -3.05 -8.80 -5.66
CA TYR A 88 -2.02 -8.70 -4.62
C TYR A 88 -1.80 -10.03 -3.85
N PHE A 89 -2.45 -11.14 -4.24
CA PHE A 89 -2.37 -12.44 -3.54
C PHE A 89 -1.21 -13.31 -4.05
N LEU A 90 -0.05 -12.69 -4.28
CA LEU A 90 1.16 -13.36 -4.78
C LEU A 90 1.57 -14.57 -3.91
#